data_AF-A0A972FIC9-F1
#
_entry.id   AF-A0A972FIC9-F1
#
_cell.length_a   1.000
_cell.length_b   1.000
_cell.length_c   1.000
_cell.angle_alpha   90.00
_cell.angle_beta   90.00
_cell.angle_gamma   90.00
#
_symmetry.space_group_name_H-M   'P 1'
#
loop_
_entity.id
_entity.type
_entity.pdbx_description
1 polymer ?
#
loop_
_entity_poly.entity_id
_entity_poly.type
_entity_poly.pdbx_seq_one_letter_code
_entity_poly.pdbx_strand_id
1 'polypeptide(L)'
;ADVRRRELLALALPVSVALLAVGLLFVIALRRGWRRERALKLDLQSNLLWLESAQQAAGIGHFAIDPVIGTVHMSSLCQDIFGVRDDEITMAQWLSLIDAEDRGELKTVLARVRSGEDATRVQCRILPVDDRTALRWGEIGCRAFDQERPGDPRVIGIAQDITDRKAVEAELAGYRRRLEAQVRLDALTGLSNRRALDEAAAFQLAQAVRGGTPLALMMIDVDFLGKRIKWLILPLHESETDRHLIGLSG
;
A
#
# COMPACT_ATOMS: atom_id res chain seq x y z
N ALA A 1 47.26 26.97 -73.62
CA ALA A 1 46.61 25.73 -73.15
C ALA A 1 47.16 25.26 -71.80
N ASP A 2 48.47 25.28 -71.59
CA ASP A 2 49.11 24.78 -70.35
C ASP A 2 48.80 25.58 -69.06
N VAL A 3 48.71 26.91 -69.14
CA VAL A 3 48.48 27.77 -67.96
C VAL A 3 47.10 27.51 -67.34
N ARG A 4 46.03 27.50 -68.16
CA ARG A 4 44.67 27.13 -67.71
C ARG A 4 44.60 25.74 -67.08
N ARG A 5 45.39 24.78 -67.58
CA ARG A 5 45.41 23.41 -67.06
C ARG A 5 46.07 23.34 -65.68
N ARG A 6 47.13 24.12 -65.46
CA ARG A 6 47.78 24.25 -64.14
C ARG A 6 46.90 24.97 -63.12
N GLU A 7 46.18 26.02 -63.51
CA GLU A 7 45.22 26.71 -62.64
C GLU A 7 44.05 25.81 -62.23
N LEU A 8 43.51 25.03 -63.17
CA LEU A 8 42.46 24.05 -62.89
C LEU A 8 42.93 22.94 -61.93
N LEU A 9 44.17 22.47 -62.09
CA LEU A 9 44.76 21.47 -61.18
C LEU A 9 45.05 22.08 -59.79
N ALA A 10 45.46 23.34 -59.72
CA ALA A 10 45.69 24.05 -58.45
C ALA A 10 44.39 24.28 -57.66
N LEU A 11 43.25 24.45 -58.34
CA LEU A 11 41.93 24.57 -57.72
C LEU A 11 41.28 23.22 -57.40
N ALA A 12 41.63 22.15 -58.13
CA ALA A 12 41.05 20.82 -57.90
C ALA A 12 41.43 20.25 -56.53
N LEU A 13 42.69 20.40 -56.11
CA LEU A 13 43.19 19.87 -54.84
C LEU A 13 42.45 20.43 -53.60
N PRO A 14 42.30 21.76 -53.42
CA PRO A 14 41.57 22.30 -52.27
C PRO A 14 40.08 21.97 -52.32
N VAL A 15 39.47 21.87 -53.51
CA VAL A 15 38.07 21.45 -53.65
C VAL A 15 37.88 19.99 -53.23
N SER A 16 38.79 19.10 -53.64
CA SER A 16 38.77 17.70 -53.19
C SER A 16 38.96 17.56 -51.68
N VAL A 17 39.88 18.33 -51.09
CA VAL A 17 40.10 18.35 -49.63
C VAL A 17 38.86 18.86 -48.89
N ALA A 18 38.23 19.93 -49.38
CA ALA A 18 36.99 20.45 -48.80
C ALA A 18 35.84 19.44 -48.87
N LEU A 19 35.68 18.75 -50.00
CA LEU A 19 34.68 17.68 -50.17
C LEU A 19 34.93 16.51 -49.21
N LEU A 20 36.19 16.09 -49.05
CA LEU A 20 36.55 15.04 -48.08
C LEU A 20 36.28 15.48 -46.63
N ALA A 21 36.57 16.73 -46.29
CA ALA A 21 36.31 17.28 -44.96
C ALA A 21 34.81 17.33 -44.66
N VAL A 22 33.98 17.78 -45.62
CA VAL A 22 32.52 17.77 -45.49
C VAL A 22 31.98 16.35 -45.37
N GLY A 23 32.47 15.41 -46.19
CA GLY A 23 32.11 14.00 -46.11
C GLY A 23 32.47 13.38 -44.77
N LEU A 24 33.64 13.69 -44.22
CA LEU A 24 34.07 13.24 -42.91
C LEU A 24 33.18 13.81 -41.78
N LEU A 25 32.88 15.11 -41.83
CA LEU A 25 31.97 15.75 -40.88
C LEU A 25 30.57 15.14 -40.95
N PHE A 26 30.08 14.83 -42.15
CA PHE A 26 28.80 14.16 -42.37
C PHE A 26 28.79 12.74 -41.77
N VAL A 27 29.84 11.94 -42.00
CA VAL A 27 29.98 10.61 -41.39
C VAL A 27 30.05 10.70 -39.86
N ILE A 28 30.76 11.69 -39.31
CA ILE A 28 30.82 11.93 -37.86
C ILE A 28 29.44 12.31 -37.33
N ALA A 29 28.69 13.16 -38.02
CA ALA A 29 27.34 13.55 -37.64
C ALA A 29 26.37 12.35 -37.64
N LEU A 30 26.39 11.53 -38.70
CA LEU A 30 25.60 10.30 -38.78
C LEU A 30 25.97 9.30 -37.67
N ARG A 31 27.26 9.09 -37.41
CA ARG A 31 27.73 8.23 -36.32
C ARG A 31 27.29 8.76 -34.94
N ARG A 32 27.32 10.07 -34.73
CA ARG A 32 26.82 10.70 -33.49
C ARG A 32 25.32 10.51 -33.33
N GLY A 33 24.54 10.68 -34.41
CA GLY A 33 23.10 10.42 -34.42
C GLY A 33 22.77 8.98 -34.04
N TRP A 34 23.40 8.01 -34.71
CA TRP A 34 23.23 6.58 -34.43
C TRP A 34 23.63 6.19 -33.01
N ARG A 35 24.72 6.75 -32.47
CA ARG A 35 25.13 6.51 -31.07
C ARG A 35 24.11 7.04 -30.07
N ARG A 36 23.55 8.22 -30.31
CA ARG A 36 22.51 8.80 -29.44
C ARG A 36 21.25 7.95 -29.45
N GLU A 37 20.79 7.54 -30.62
CA GLU A 37 19.59 6.70 -30.73
C GLU A 37 19.80 5.35 -30.03
N ARG A 38 20.96 4.70 -30.20
CA ARG A 38 21.29 3.46 -29.49
C ARG A 38 21.39 3.67 -27.98
N ALA A 39 22.04 4.73 -27.53
CA ALA A 39 22.12 5.04 -26.10
C ALA A 39 20.73 5.25 -25.51
N LEU A 40 19.87 6.02 -26.18
CA LEU A 40 18.50 6.27 -25.73
C LEU A 40 17.67 4.98 -25.67
N LYS A 41 17.81 4.09 -26.67
CA LYS A 41 17.13 2.79 -26.68
C LYS A 41 17.62 1.88 -25.56
N LEU A 42 18.93 1.84 -25.31
CA LEU A 42 19.51 1.05 -24.23
C LEU A 42 19.09 1.57 -22.86
N ASP A 43 19.11 2.90 -22.67
CA ASP A 43 18.65 3.52 -21.43
C ASP A 43 17.16 3.25 -21.19
N LEU A 44 16.33 3.33 -22.25
CA LEU A 44 14.92 3.00 -22.16
C LEU A 44 14.70 1.53 -21.77
N GLN A 45 15.41 0.60 -22.41
CA GLN A 45 15.33 -0.83 -22.08
C GLN A 45 15.77 -1.11 -20.64
N SER A 46 16.87 -0.50 -20.20
CA SER A 46 17.35 -0.62 -18.82
C SER A 46 16.33 -0.08 -17.83
N ASN A 47 15.76 1.10 -18.07
CA ASN A 47 14.76 1.70 -17.20
C ASN A 47 13.48 0.86 -17.13
N LEU A 48 13.02 0.30 -18.26
CA LEU A 48 11.87 -0.61 -18.27
C LEU A 48 12.16 -1.87 -17.44
N LEU A 49 13.33 -2.48 -17.61
CA LEU A 49 13.73 -3.66 -16.83
C LEU A 49 13.80 -3.36 -15.32
N TRP A 50 14.36 -2.21 -14.95
CA TRP A 50 14.42 -1.78 -13.55
C TRP A 50 13.03 -1.53 -12.97
N LEU A 51 12.12 -0.92 -13.74
CA LEU A 51 10.74 -0.70 -13.33
C LEU A 51 10.00 -2.03 -13.13
N GLU A 52 10.15 -2.95 -14.08
CA GLU A 52 9.53 -4.29 -13.99
C GLU A 52 10.07 -5.06 -12.78
N SER A 53 11.39 -5.06 -12.58
CA SER A 53 12.02 -5.70 -11.43
C SER A 53 11.56 -5.11 -10.10
N ALA A 54 11.43 -3.77 -10.03
CA ALA A 54 10.93 -3.09 -8.84
C ALA A 54 9.46 -3.41 -8.57
N GLN A 55 8.62 -3.48 -9.60
CA GLN A 55 7.20 -3.86 -9.48
C GLN A 55 7.04 -5.30 -8.99
N GLN A 56 7.81 -6.24 -9.55
CA GLN A 56 7.83 -7.64 -9.13
C GLN A 56 8.31 -7.77 -7.68
N ALA A 57 9.42 -7.12 -7.31
CA ALA A 57 9.95 -7.16 -5.95
C ALA A 57 8.99 -6.56 -4.92
N ALA A 58 8.21 -5.55 -5.32
CA ALA A 58 7.19 -4.95 -4.47
C ALA A 58 5.87 -5.75 -4.42
N GLY A 59 5.70 -6.79 -5.25
CA GLY A 59 4.45 -7.54 -5.33
C GLY A 59 3.29 -6.73 -5.89
N ILE A 60 3.57 -5.72 -6.73
CA ILE A 60 2.54 -4.78 -7.25
C ILE A 60 2.15 -5.17 -8.68
N GLY A 61 0.93 -5.65 -8.83
CA GLY A 61 0.29 -5.81 -10.14
C GLY A 61 -0.33 -4.50 -10.61
N HIS A 62 -0.44 -4.32 -11.92
CA HIS A 62 -1.20 -3.22 -12.52
C HIS A 62 -2.40 -3.74 -13.32
N PHE A 63 -3.43 -2.91 -13.42
CA PHE A 63 -4.60 -3.16 -14.24
C PHE A 63 -5.08 -1.86 -14.89
N ALA A 64 -5.76 -1.98 -16.02
CA ALA A 64 -6.33 -0.87 -16.77
C ALA A 64 -7.81 -1.16 -17.03
N ILE A 65 -8.65 -0.15 -16.85
CA ILE A 65 -10.09 -0.26 -17.05
C ILE A 65 -10.47 0.55 -18.27
N ASP A 66 -11.03 -0.13 -19.26
CA ASP A 66 -11.73 0.51 -20.37
C ASP A 66 -13.19 0.73 -19.97
N PRO A 67 -13.63 1.97 -19.73
CA PRO A 67 -15.01 2.24 -19.32
C PRO A 67 -16.00 2.18 -20.48
N VAL A 68 -15.56 2.14 -21.75
CA VAL A 68 -16.43 2.04 -22.92
C VAL A 68 -16.86 0.60 -23.11
N ILE A 69 -15.91 -0.33 -22.98
CA ILE A 69 -16.13 -1.77 -23.19
C ILE A 69 -16.50 -2.46 -21.87
N GLY A 70 -16.15 -1.86 -20.72
CA GLY A 70 -16.41 -2.41 -19.40
C GLY A 70 -15.46 -3.56 -19.04
N THR A 71 -14.27 -3.56 -19.63
CA THR A 71 -13.24 -4.59 -19.45
C THR A 71 -12.10 -4.07 -18.58
N VAL A 72 -11.46 -5.00 -17.88
CA VAL A 72 -10.34 -4.79 -16.98
C VAL A 72 -9.19 -5.65 -17.50
N HIS A 73 -8.18 -4.99 -18.03
CA HIS A 73 -6.94 -5.63 -18.45
C HIS A 73 -6.00 -5.73 -17.25
N MET A 74 -5.35 -6.87 -17.07
CA MET A 74 -4.52 -7.18 -15.91
C MET A 74 -3.14 -7.67 -16.33
N SER A 75 -2.11 -7.14 -15.65
CA SER A 75 -0.78 -7.72 -15.67
C SER A 75 -0.76 -9.16 -15.12
N SER A 76 0.29 -9.92 -15.45
CA SER A 76 0.50 -11.28 -14.91
C SER A 76 0.45 -11.32 -13.38
N LEU A 77 1.06 -10.35 -12.70
CA LEU A 77 1.04 -10.31 -11.25
C LEU A 77 -0.35 -9.98 -10.68
N CYS A 78 -1.14 -9.13 -11.35
CA CYS A 78 -2.55 -8.95 -10.99
C CYS A 78 -3.34 -10.25 -11.17
N GLN A 79 -3.10 -10.98 -12.25
CA GLN A 79 -3.74 -12.27 -12.50
C GLN A 79 -3.46 -13.24 -11.34
N ASP A 80 -2.22 -13.31 -10.87
CA ASP A 80 -1.83 -14.13 -9.72
C ASP A 80 -2.49 -13.67 -8.40
N ILE A 81 -2.58 -12.35 -8.16
CA ILE A 81 -3.21 -11.77 -6.97
C ILE A 81 -4.69 -12.12 -6.92
N PHE A 82 -5.40 -11.93 -8.04
CA PHE A 82 -6.84 -12.17 -8.16
C PHE A 82 -7.20 -13.63 -8.49
N GLY A 83 -6.20 -14.47 -8.78
CA GLY A 83 -6.38 -15.87 -9.19
C GLY A 83 -7.21 -16.00 -10.46
N VAL A 84 -6.97 -15.14 -11.45
CA VAL A 84 -7.62 -15.21 -12.78
C VAL A 84 -6.63 -15.68 -13.83
N ARG A 85 -7.11 -16.39 -14.84
CA ARG A 85 -6.25 -16.94 -15.91
C ARG A 85 -6.23 -16.06 -17.16
N ASP A 86 -7.30 -15.29 -17.35
CA ASP A 86 -7.44 -14.38 -18.47
C ASP A 86 -6.81 -13.03 -18.10
N ASP A 87 -6.08 -12.46 -19.04
CA ASP A 87 -5.50 -11.12 -18.92
C ASP A 87 -6.54 -10.01 -19.10
N GLU A 88 -7.72 -10.36 -19.61
CA GLU A 88 -8.86 -9.47 -19.75
C GLU A 88 -10.11 -10.10 -19.12
N ILE A 89 -10.70 -9.39 -18.15
CA ILE A 89 -11.96 -9.79 -17.51
C ILE A 89 -12.96 -8.64 -17.51
N THR A 90 -14.24 -8.94 -17.40
CA THR A 90 -15.27 -7.90 -17.29
C THR A 90 -15.23 -7.23 -15.91
N MET A 91 -15.70 -5.98 -15.84
CA MET A 91 -15.89 -5.26 -14.59
C MET A 91 -16.75 -6.04 -13.59
N ALA A 92 -17.78 -6.75 -14.08
CA ALA A 92 -18.65 -7.58 -13.24
C ALA A 92 -17.89 -8.78 -12.65
N GLN A 93 -17.05 -9.44 -13.45
CA GLN A 93 -16.18 -10.52 -12.97
C GLN A 93 -15.20 -9.99 -11.94
N TRP A 94 -14.51 -8.88 -12.21
CA TRP A 94 -13.56 -8.30 -11.26
C TRP A 94 -14.20 -7.97 -9.91
N LEU A 95 -15.36 -7.31 -9.90
CA LEU A 95 -16.11 -7.01 -8.67
C LEU A 95 -16.59 -8.27 -7.94
N SER A 96 -16.80 -9.38 -8.64
CA SER A 96 -17.18 -10.65 -8.01
C SER A 96 -16.04 -11.31 -7.23
N LEU A 97 -14.78 -10.95 -7.53
CA LEU A 97 -13.58 -11.41 -6.83
C LEU A 97 -13.33 -10.67 -5.53
N ILE A 98 -14.09 -9.63 -5.25
CA ILE A 98 -13.98 -8.85 -4.03
C ILE A 98 -15.14 -9.24 -3.11
N ASP A 99 -14.87 -9.30 -1.82
CA ASP A 99 -15.86 -9.59 -0.80
C ASP A 99 -17.06 -8.64 -0.89
N ALA A 100 -18.26 -9.15 -0.60
CA ALA A 100 -19.50 -8.40 -0.75
C ALA A 100 -19.54 -7.13 0.09
N GLU A 101 -18.92 -7.12 1.28
CA GLU A 101 -18.85 -5.96 2.18
C GLU A 101 -17.98 -4.84 1.59
N ASP A 102 -16.88 -5.20 0.91
CA ASP A 102 -15.88 -4.24 0.43
C ASP A 102 -16.21 -3.67 -0.97
N ARG A 103 -17.13 -4.30 -1.72
CA ARG A 103 -17.58 -3.85 -3.06
C ARG A 103 -18.14 -2.42 -3.07
N GLY A 104 -18.83 -2.02 -2.00
CA GLY A 104 -19.45 -0.69 -1.90
C GLY A 104 -18.43 0.44 -1.86
N GLU A 105 -17.38 0.24 -1.05
CA GLU A 105 -16.27 1.18 -0.92
C GLU A 105 -15.48 1.28 -2.22
N LEU A 106 -15.14 0.14 -2.84
CA LEU A 106 -14.41 0.16 -4.10
C LEU A 106 -15.17 0.86 -5.22
N LYS A 107 -16.50 0.65 -5.34
CA LYS A 107 -17.33 1.36 -6.32
C LYS A 107 -17.31 2.87 -6.10
N THR A 108 -17.34 3.32 -4.85
CA THR A 108 -17.24 4.73 -4.49
C THR A 108 -15.91 5.32 -4.95
N VAL A 109 -14.81 4.59 -4.72
CA VAL A 109 -13.48 5.00 -5.16
C VAL A 109 -13.38 5.07 -6.68
N LEU A 110 -13.85 4.04 -7.40
CA LEU A 110 -13.87 4.06 -8.87
C LEU A 110 -14.71 5.21 -9.44
N ALA A 111 -15.83 5.56 -8.78
CA ALA A 111 -16.65 6.70 -9.20
C ALA A 111 -15.91 8.04 -9.04
N ARG A 112 -15.16 8.22 -7.95
CA ARG A 112 -14.34 9.42 -7.70
C ARG A 112 -13.16 9.55 -8.67
N VAL A 113 -12.49 8.43 -8.95
CA VAL A 113 -11.42 8.42 -9.96
C VAL A 113 -11.97 8.85 -11.33
N ARG A 114 -13.16 8.37 -11.68
CA ARG A 114 -13.80 8.73 -12.96
C ARG A 114 -14.23 10.20 -13.03
N SER A 115 -14.47 10.88 -11.91
CA SER A 115 -14.70 12.33 -11.88
C SER A 115 -13.41 13.15 -11.94
N GLY A 116 -12.24 12.51 -12.04
CA GLY A 116 -10.94 13.17 -12.13
C GLY A 116 -10.32 13.49 -10.78
N GLU A 117 -10.85 12.94 -9.68
CA GLU A 117 -10.20 13.03 -8.37
C GLU A 117 -9.12 11.96 -8.23
N ASP A 118 -7.99 12.33 -7.64
CA ASP A 118 -7.04 11.34 -7.13
C ASP A 118 -7.71 10.58 -5.99
N ALA A 119 -7.91 9.27 -6.19
CA ALA A 119 -8.53 8.46 -5.15
C ALA A 119 -7.50 7.75 -4.29
N THR A 120 -7.82 7.69 -3.01
CA THR A 120 -7.05 6.96 -2.00
C THR A 120 -7.04 5.47 -2.30
N ARG A 121 -5.98 4.79 -1.86
CA ARG A 121 -5.91 3.32 -1.88
C ARG A 121 -6.93 2.73 -0.91
N VAL A 122 -7.58 1.65 -1.32
CA VAL A 122 -8.55 0.89 -0.51
C VAL A 122 -7.96 -0.48 -0.22
N GLN A 123 -8.14 -0.94 1.02
CA GLN A 123 -7.80 -2.30 1.41
C GLN A 123 -9.08 -3.13 1.39
N CYS A 124 -9.09 -4.20 0.61
CA CYS A 124 -10.26 -5.07 0.46
C CYS A 124 -9.87 -6.53 0.53
N ARG A 125 -10.83 -7.37 0.91
CA ARG A 125 -10.72 -8.81 0.86
C ARG A 125 -10.95 -9.31 -0.56
N ILE A 126 -9.95 -10.01 -1.08
CA ILE A 126 -9.96 -10.69 -2.37
C ILE A 126 -10.30 -12.16 -2.13
N LEU A 127 -11.22 -12.66 -2.95
CA LEU A 127 -11.70 -14.04 -3.04
C LEU A 127 -11.27 -14.58 -4.42
N PRO A 128 -10.07 -15.18 -4.52
CA PRO A 128 -9.54 -15.68 -5.79
C PRO A 128 -10.50 -16.66 -6.48
N VAL A 129 -10.55 -16.67 -7.81
CA VAL A 129 -11.43 -17.59 -8.56
C VAL A 129 -11.05 -19.04 -8.29
N ASP A 130 -9.75 -19.32 -8.30
CA ASP A 130 -9.19 -20.67 -8.20
C ASP A 130 -9.34 -21.27 -6.80
N ASP A 131 -9.29 -20.44 -5.76
CA ASP A 131 -9.49 -20.85 -4.36
C ASP A 131 -10.23 -19.78 -3.57
N ARG A 132 -11.57 -19.90 -3.55
CA ARG A 132 -12.45 -19.00 -2.78
C ARG A 132 -12.30 -19.13 -1.26
N THR A 133 -11.56 -20.12 -0.77
CA THR A 133 -11.28 -20.30 0.67
C THR A 133 -9.97 -19.64 1.08
N ALA A 134 -9.06 -19.37 0.14
CA ALA A 134 -7.85 -18.59 0.36
C ALA A 134 -8.16 -17.09 0.35
N LEU A 135 -8.77 -16.59 1.42
CA LEU A 135 -8.98 -15.16 1.63
C LEU A 135 -7.65 -14.42 1.57
N ARG A 136 -7.52 -13.46 0.66
CA ARG A 136 -6.35 -12.58 0.55
C ARG A 136 -6.74 -11.15 0.88
N TRP A 137 -5.83 -10.39 1.46
CA TRP A 137 -5.98 -8.95 1.60
C TRP A 137 -5.28 -8.26 0.44
N GLY A 138 -6.03 -7.47 -0.33
CA GLY A 138 -5.51 -6.64 -1.41
C GLY A 138 -5.54 -5.16 -1.05
N GLU A 139 -4.51 -4.42 -1.43
CA GLU A 139 -4.55 -2.96 -1.49
C GLU A 139 -4.67 -2.52 -2.95
N ILE A 140 -5.76 -1.81 -3.28
CA ILE A 140 -6.09 -1.37 -4.63
C ILE A 140 -6.04 0.15 -4.68
N GLY A 141 -5.25 0.69 -5.60
CA GLY A 141 -5.18 2.12 -5.88
C GLY A 141 -5.50 2.40 -7.34
N CYS A 142 -6.34 3.40 -7.61
CA CYS A 142 -6.76 3.76 -8.97
C CYS A 142 -6.55 5.25 -9.21
N ARG A 143 -6.20 5.62 -10.45
CA ARG A 143 -6.12 7.01 -10.89
C ARG A 143 -6.70 7.17 -12.29
N ALA A 144 -7.17 8.38 -12.59
CA ALA A 144 -7.64 8.71 -13.92
C ALA A 144 -6.43 8.71 -14.86
N PHE A 145 -6.67 8.25 -16.09
CA PHE A 145 -5.69 8.37 -17.16
C PHE A 145 -6.31 9.26 -18.24
N ASP A 146 -5.60 10.34 -18.56
CA ASP A 146 -6.04 11.27 -19.60
C ASP A 146 -5.97 10.54 -20.94
N GLN A 147 -7.13 10.42 -21.59
CA GLN A 147 -7.25 9.77 -22.89
C GLN A 147 -6.66 10.70 -23.95
N GLU A 148 -5.38 10.50 -24.29
CA GLU A 148 -4.72 11.23 -25.38
C GLU A 148 -5.12 10.67 -26.75
N ARG A 149 -5.47 9.37 -26.83
CA ARG A 149 -5.90 8.70 -28.06
C ARG A 149 -7.21 7.94 -27.88
N PRO A 150 -8.06 7.86 -28.91
CA PRO A 150 -9.23 6.97 -28.89
C PRO A 150 -8.80 5.53 -28.62
N GLY A 151 -9.26 4.97 -27.50
CA GLY A 151 -8.89 3.61 -27.05
C GLY A 151 -7.90 3.55 -25.88
N ASP A 152 -7.32 4.68 -25.43
CA ASP A 152 -6.56 4.66 -24.18
C ASP A 152 -7.50 4.39 -23.00
N PRO A 153 -7.08 3.53 -22.04
CA PRO A 153 -7.88 3.22 -20.86
C PRO A 153 -8.11 4.49 -20.05
N ARG A 154 -9.31 4.65 -19.49
CA ARG A 154 -9.66 5.88 -18.76
C ARG A 154 -9.24 5.86 -17.30
N VAL A 155 -9.00 4.66 -16.77
CA VAL A 155 -8.57 4.45 -15.39
C VAL A 155 -7.47 3.40 -15.40
N ILE A 156 -6.37 3.70 -14.72
CA ILE A 156 -5.31 2.74 -14.45
C ILE A 156 -5.18 2.57 -12.95
N GLY A 157 -4.85 1.36 -12.52
CA GLY A 157 -4.72 1.04 -11.12
C GLY A 157 -3.61 0.04 -10.84
N ILE A 158 -3.30 -0.06 -9.56
CA ILE A 158 -2.38 -1.03 -8.99
C ILE A 158 -3.12 -1.88 -7.97
N ALA A 159 -2.74 -3.15 -7.88
CA ALA A 159 -3.16 -4.07 -6.84
C ALA A 159 -1.92 -4.67 -6.19
N GLN A 160 -1.91 -4.74 -4.86
CA GLN A 160 -0.84 -5.38 -4.10
C GLN A 160 -1.46 -6.38 -3.14
N ASP A 161 -0.93 -7.60 -3.08
CA ASP A 161 -1.27 -8.55 -2.02
C ASP A 161 -0.58 -8.10 -0.72
N ILE A 162 -1.38 -7.82 0.30
CA ILE A 162 -0.94 -7.37 1.62
C ILE A 162 -1.31 -8.40 2.69
N THR A 163 -1.61 -9.65 2.31
CA THR A 163 -1.99 -10.73 3.24
C THR A 163 -0.91 -10.98 4.28
N ASP A 164 0.34 -11.13 3.87
CA ASP A 164 1.48 -11.32 4.79
C ASP A 164 1.66 -10.13 5.72
N ARG A 165 1.52 -8.90 5.18
CA ARG A 165 1.57 -7.68 5.97
C ARG A 165 0.48 -7.66 7.04
N LYS A 166 -0.76 -8.01 6.69
CA LYS A 166 -1.88 -8.10 7.64
C LYS A 166 -1.67 -9.20 8.67
N ALA A 167 -1.10 -10.34 8.29
CA ALA A 167 -0.78 -11.43 9.21
C ALA A 167 0.24 -10.98 10.27
N VAL A 168 1.32 -10.31 9.85
CA VAL A 168 2.33 -9.76 10.75
C VAL A 168 1.75 -8.65 11.64
N GLU A 169 0.94 -7.74 11.09
CA GLU A 169 0.25 -6.70 11.87
C GLU A 169 -0.66 -7.32 12.95
N ALA A 170 -1.39 -8.38 12.62
CA ALA A 170 -2.26 -9.10 13.55
C ALA A 170 -1.47 -9.84 14.63
N GLU A 171 -0.36 -10.49 14.28
CA GLU A 171 0.53 -11.16 15.23
C GLU A 171 1.14 -10.15 16.21
N LEU A 172 1.64 -9.01 15.71
CA LEU A 172 2.20 -7.95 16.52
C LEU A 172 1.15 -7.37 17.48
N ALA A 173 -0.08 -7.13 17.00
CA ALA A 173 -1.19 -6.69 17.83
C ALA A 173 -1.58 -7.74 18.89
N GLY A 174 -1.47 -9.03 18.58
CA GLY A 174 -1.65 -10.12 19.53
C GLY A 174 -0.56 -10.15 20.60
N TYR A 175 0.71 -10.01 20.20
CA TYR A 175 1.85 -9.96 21.11
C TYR A 175 1.77 -8.76 22.06
N ARG A 176 1.42 -7.58 21.52
CA ARG A 176 1.19 -6.37 22.33
C ARG A 176 0.10 -6.58 23.38
N ARG A 177 -1.04 -7.16 23.01
CA ARG A 177 -2.12 -7.48 23.96
C ARG A 177 -1.66 -8.45 25.05
N ARG A 178 -0.84 -9.46 24.71
CA ARG A 178 -0.28 -10.41 25.69
C ARG A 178 0.71 -9.74 26.63
N LEU A 179 1.58 -8.87 26.13
CA LEU A 179 2.51 -8.08 26.95
C LEU A 179 1.75 -7.14 27.89
N GLU A 180 0.74 -6.43 27.38
CA GLU A 180 -0.12 -5.56 28.19
C GLU A 180 -0.82 -6.36 29.30
N ALA A 181 -1.32 -7.57 28.99
CA ALA A 181 -1.88 -8.47 29.97
C ALA A 181 -0.84 -8.94 31.01
N GLN A 182 0.39 -9.28 30.62
CA GLN A 182 1.44 -9.69 31.58
C GLN A 182 1.92 -8.56 32.49
N VAL A 183 1.98 -7.33 31.97
CA VAL A 183 2.41 -6.15 32.73
C VAL A 183 1.29 -5.64 33.63
N ARG A 184 0.01 -5.88 33.30
CA ARG A 184 -1.14 -5.39 34.06
C ARG A 184 -1.84 -6.44 34.90
N LEU A 185 -1.66 -7.73 34.64
CA LEU A 185 -2.31 -8.80 35.40
C LEU A 185 -1.30 -9.55 36.27
N ASP A 186 -1.75 -9.96 37.45
CA ASP A 186 -1.02 -10.89 38.30
C ASP A 186 -1.09 -12.30 37.68
N ALA A 187 0.09 -12.93 37.51
CA ALA A 187 0.23 -14.19 36.79
C ALA A 187 -0.45 -15.39 37.49
N LEU A 188 -0.71 -15.29 38.81
CA LEU A 188 -1.33 -16.36 39.59
C LEU A 188 -2.86 -16.30 39.57
N THR A 189 -3.44 -15.12 39.29
CA THR A 189 -4.87 -14.88 39.48
C THR A 189 -5.59 -14.30 38.25
N GLY A 190 -4.85 -13.78 37.26
CA GLY A 190 -5.43 -13.16 36.06
C GLY A 190 -6.16 -11.83 36.35
N LEU A 191 -6.05 -11.32 37.56
CA LEU A 191 -6.63 -10.05 38.00
C LEU A 191 -5.59 -8.94 37.86
N SER A 192 -6.01 -7.67 37.76
CA SER A 192 -5.00 -6.61 37.59
C SER A 192 -4.10 -6.50 38.81
N ASN A 193 -2.82 -6.29 38.54
CA ASN A 193 -1.75 -6.27 39.53
C ASN A 193 -1.68 -4.93 40.26
N ARG A 194 -0.81 -4.87 41.27
CA ARG A 194 -0.62 -3.68 42.12
C ARG A 194 -0.35 -2.39 41.33
N ARG A 195 0.39 -2.46 40.22
CA ARG A 195 0.71 -1.28 39.41
C ARG A 195 -0.53 -0.73 38.70
N ALA A 196 -1.36 -1.63 38.15
CA ALA A 196 -2.63 -1.25 37.55
C ALA A 196 -3.62 -0.69 38.59
N LEU A 197 -3.59 -1.19 39.84
CA LEU A 197 -4.35 -0.63 40.96
C LEU A 197 -3.92 0.82 41.26
N ASP A 198 -2.62 1.06 41.41
CA ASP A 198 -2.08 2.38 41.77
C ASP A 198 -2.46 3.43 40.70
N GLU A 199 -2.35 3.07 39.41
CA GLU A 199 -2.75 3.93 38.29
C GLU A 199 -4.25 4.23 38.28
N ALA A 200 -5.10 3.21 38.45
CA ALA A 200 -6.55 3.37 38.46
C ALA A 200 -7.02 4.18 39.68
N ALA A 201 -6.43 3.95 40.85
CA ALA A 201 -6.72 4.70 42.07
C ALA A 201 -6.36 6.16 41.92
N ALA A 202 -5.17 6.48 41.38
CA ALA A 202 -4.75 7.85 41.12
C ALA A 202 -5.70 8.56 40.13
N PHE A 203 -6.12 7.87 39.06
CA PHE A 203 -7.06 8.42 38.09
C PHE A 203 -8.43 8.72 38.70
N GLN A 204 -9.01 7.77 39.44
CA GLN A 204 -10.33 7.94 40.07
C GLN A 204 -10.31 8.99 41.18
N LEU A 205 -9.23 9.06 41.97
CA LEU A 205 -9.06 10.09 42.99
C LEU A 205 -8.99 11.49 42.37
N ALA A 206 -8.27 11.65 41.26
CA ALA A 206 -8.18 12.93 40.55
C ALA A 206 -9.53 13.34 39.93
N GLN A 207 -10.31 12.39 39.42
CA GLN A 207 -11.69 12.63 38.97
C GLN A 207 -12.58 13.08 40.14
N ALA A 208 -12.55 12.37 41.26
CA ALA A 208 -13.34 12.65 42.45
C ALA A 208 -13.05 14.03 43.05
N VAL A 209 -11.76 14.39 43.18
CA VAL A 209 -11.34 15.71 43.66
C VAL A 209 -11.85 16.83 42.73
N ARG A 210 -11.82 16.62 41.41
CA ARG A 210 -12.32 17.60 40.44
C ARG A 210 -13.86 17.70 40.43
N GLY A 211 -14.54 16.58 40.60
CA GLY A 211 -16.00 16.49 40.56
C GLY A 211 -16.69 16.73 41.91
N GLY A 212 -15.93 16.82 43.01
CA GLY A 212 -16.48 16.86 44.37
C GLY A 212 -17.23 15.57 44.76
N THR A 213 -16.98 14.45 44.07
CA THR A 213 -17.69 13.19 44.29
C THR A 213 -16.98 12.33 45.34
N PRO A 214 -17.70 11.72 46.29
CA PRO A 214 -17.09 10.86 47.28
C PRO A 214 -16.69 9.50 46.69
N LEU A 215 -15.50 9.03 47.04
CA LEU A 215 -14.93 7.76 46.58
C LEU A 215 -14.75 6.80 47.78
N ALA A 216 -15.00 5.50 47.59
CA ALA A 216 -14.64 4.47 48.55
C ALA A 216 -13.66 3.45 47.95
N LEU A 217 -12.70 3.03 48.76
CA LEU A 217 -11.79 1.92 48.49
C LEU A 217 -12.07 0.81 49.50
N MET A 218 -12.33 -0.40 49.02
CA MET A 218 -12.55 -1.59 49.82
C MET A 218 -11.41 -2.57 49.58
N MET A 219 -10.84 -3.10 50.67
CA MET A 219 -9.84 -4.16 50.67
C MET A 219 -10.50 -5.43 51.21
N ILE A 220 -10.37 -6.54 50.50
CA ILE A 220 -10.93 -7.84 50.85
C ILE A 220 -9.79 -8.86 50.84
N ASP A 221 -9.41 -9.38 51.99
CA ASP A 221 -8.48 -10.50 52.07
C ASP A 221 -9.22 -11.81 51.80
N VAL A 222 -8.75 -12.62 50.85
CA VAL A 222 -9.40 -13.90 50.49
C VAL A 222 -8.50 -15.04 50.94
N ASP A 223 -8.64 -15.39 52.20
CA ASP A 223 -7.92 -16.49 52.82
C ASP A 223 -8.52 -17.84 52.43
N PHE A 224 -7.82 -18.56 51.55
CA PHE A 224 -7.83 -20.03 51.56
C PHE A 224 -6.48 -20.66 51.20
N LEU A 225 -5.56 -19.89 50.58
CA LEU A 225 -4.16 -20.29 50.32
C LEU A 225 -3.23 -19.06 50.41
N GLY A 226 -3.19 -18.41 51.57
CA GLY A 226 -2.04 -17.67 52.11
C GLY A 226 -1.44 -16.44 51.40
N LYS A 227 -1.95 -15.93 50.27
CA LYS A 227 -1.37 -14.74 49.59
C LYS A 227 -2.34 -13.99 48.64
N ARG A 228 -3.56 -13.58 49.03
CA ARG A 228 -4.44 -12.87 48.07
C ARG A 228 -5.28 -11.75 48.69
N ILE A 229 -4.86 -10.52 48.45
CA ILE A 229 -5.63 -9.31 48.79
C ILE A 229 -6.37 -8.84 47.54
N LYS A 230 -7.70 -8.73 47.59
CA LYS A 230 -8.54 -8.12 46.55
C LYS A 230 -8.87 -6.68 46.91
N TRP A 231 -8.93 -5.80 45.92
CA TRP A 231 -9.26 -4.38 46.11
C TRP A 231 -10.43 -4.01 45.19
N LEU A 232 -11.34 -3.16 45.66
CA LEU A 232 -12.51 -2.68 44.92
C LEU A 232 -12.66 -1.17 45.14
N ILE A 233 -12.67 -0.39 44.06
CA ILE A 233 -12.93 1.06 44.11
C ILE A 233 -14.35 1.30 43.63
N LEU A 234 -15.18 1.95 44.44
CA LEU A 234 -16.57 2.26 44.11
C LEU A 234 -16.82 3.77 44.28
N PRO A 235 -17.37 4.45 43.26
CA PRO A 235 -17.98 5.76 43.46
C PRO A 235 -19.27 5.59 44.28
N LEU A 236 -19.44 6.44 45.30
CA LEU A 236 -20.63 6.48 46.15
C LEU A 236 -21.56 7.61 45.62
N HIS A 237 -22.69 7.26 44.97
CA HIS A 237 -23.68 8.13 44.25
C HIS A 237 -23.30 8.56 42.81
N GLU A 238 -24.13 8.50 41.75
CA GLU A 238 -25.52 8.05 41.52
C GLU A 238 -25.70 7.70 40.01
N SER A 239 -25.94 6.42 39.70
CA SER A 239 -26.78 5.84 38.64
C SER A 239 -26.32 4.40 38.42
N GLU A 240 -27.25 3.45 38.28
CA GLU A 240 -26.95 2.02 38.05
C GLU A 240 -26.15 1.76 36.77
N THR A 241 -26.02 2.76 35.90
CA THR A 241 -25.46 2.68 34.55
C THR A 241 -23.93 2.74 34.46
N ASP A 242 -23.22 3.18 35.51
CA ASP A 242 -21.75 3.40 35.48
C ASP A 242 -20.96 2.57 36.53
N ARG A 243 -21.52 1.45 37.01
CA ARG A 243 -20.80 0.54 37.91
C ARG A 243 -19.71 -0.24 37.16
N HIS A 244 -18.53 0.34 37.02
CA HIS A 244 -17.34 -0.40 36.60
C HIS A 244 -16.77 -1.21 37.78
N LEU A 245 -17.20 -2.48 37.89
CA LEU A 245 -16.57 -3.47 38.76
C LEU A 245 -15.18 -3.80 38.23
N ILE A 246 -14.14 -3.35 38.92
CA ILE A 246 -12.75 -3.76 38.66
C ILE A 246 -12.31 -4.66 39.81
N GLY A 247 -12.33 -5.98 39.58
CA GLY A 247 -11.76 -6.96 40.50
C GLY A 247 -10.24 -7.09 40.29
N LEU A 248 -9.47 -7.12 41.38
CA LEU A 248 -7.99 -7.04 41.38
C LEU A 248 -7.37 -8.07 42.33
N SER A 249 -6.12 -8.49 42.10
CA SER A 249 -5.34 -9.38 42.99
C SER A 249 -4.01 -8.74 43.35
N GLY A 250 -3.69 -8.75 44.64
CA GLY A 250 -2.39 -8.40 45.21
C GLY A 250 -1.61 -9.60 45.70
#